data_AF-A0A951NGL4-F1
#
_entry.id   AF-A0A951NGL4-F1
#
_cell.length_a   1.000
_cell.length_b   1.000
_cell.length_c   1.000
_cell.angle_alpha   90.00
_cell.angle_beta   90.00
_cell.angle_gamma   90.00
#
_symmetry.space_group_name_H-M   'P 1'
#
loop_
_entity.id
_entity.type
_entity.pdbx_description
1 polymer ?
#
loop_
_entity_poly.entity_id
_entity_poly.type
_entity_poly.pdbx_seq_one_letter_code
_entity_poly.pdbx_strand_id
1 'polypeptide(L)'
;MADRRIDPVERAHLRDAAGFSPPVHRFAPSPALTDLVRRYWMPVWAMPRGKSTTQRVLQYPVCLIVVANCYASFIGPTTGLATRTLSGQGWAFGAM
;
A
#
# COMPACT_ATOMS: atom_id res chain seq x y z
N MET A 1 17.07 5.68 15.18
CA MET A 1 16.34 6.17 14.00
C MET A 1 14.99 6.66 14.50
N ALA A 2 14.65 7.94 14.30
CA ALA A 2 13.40 8.50 14.85
C ALA A 2 12.17 7.81 14.22
N ASP A 3 11.11 7.58 15.00
CA ASP A 3 9.84 7.07 14.49
C ASP A 3 9.23 8.11 13.53
N ARG A 4 9.04 7.72 12.27
CA ARG A 4 8.46 8.56 11.20
C ARG A 4 7.08 8.07 10.79
N ARG A 5 6.41 7.26 11.64
CA ARG A 5 5.02 6.89 11.40
C ARG A 5 4.18 8.14 11.21
N ILE A 6 3.42 8.13 10.14
CA ILE A 6 2.41 9.13 9.86
C ILE A 6 1.10 8.37 9.73
N ASP A 7 0.02 8.88 10.31
CA ASP A 7 -1.30 8.35 10.02
C ASP A 7 -2.21 9.46 9.47
N PRO A 8 -2.32 9.55 8.13
CA PRO A 8 -3.37 10.30 7.47
C PRO A 8 -4.29 9.31 6.77
N VAL A 9 -5.52 9.14 7.28
CA VAL A 9 -6.55 8.32 6.61
C VAL A 9 -6.61 8.68 5.12
N GLU A 10 -6.22 7.74 4.27
CA GLU A 10 -6.12 7.98 2.84
C GLU A 10 -7.30 7.36 2.10
N ARG A 11 -8.09 8.23 1.46
CA ARG A 11 -9.31 7.86 0.74
C ARG A 11 -9.07 7.00 -0.49
N ALA A 12 -7.81 6.82 -0.91
CA ALA A 12 -7.46 6.01 -2.06
C ALA A 12 -7.66 4.50 -1.82
N HIS A 13 -7.46 4.02 -0.58
CA HIS A 13 -7.69 2.61 -0.23
C HIS A 13 -9.18 2.41 0.03
N LEU A 14 -9.85 1.75 -0.93
CA LEU A 14 -11.29 1.51 -0.87
C LEU A 14 -11.59 0.28 -0.03
N ARG A 15 -12.66 0.36 0.76
CA ARG A 15 -13.18 -0.77 1.52
C ARG A 15 -13.87 -1.78 0.60
N ASP A 16 -13.81 -3.05 0.94
CA ASP A 16 -14.59 -4.09 0.27
C ASP A 16 -16.09 -4.02 0.61
N ALA A 17 -16.89 -4.91 0.03
CA ALA A 17 -18.35 -4.93 0.25
C ALA A 17 -18.74 -5.20 1.71
N ALA A 18 -17.87 -5.85 2.50
CA ALA A 18 -18.06 -6.06 3.93
C ALA A 18 -17.49 -4.90 4.77
N GLY A 19 -17.00 -3.84 4.13
CA GLY A 19 -16.39 -2.69 4.78
C GLY A 19 -14.94 -2.92 5.22
N PHE A 20 -14.30 -4.02 4.81
CA PHE A 20 -12.94 -4.37 5.20
C PHE A 20 -11.90 -3.70 4.30
N SER A 21 -10.81 -3.25 4.92
CA SER A 21 -9.54 -2.91 4.26
C SER A 21 -8.43 -3.33 5.23
N PRO A 22 -7.32 -3.92 4.75
CA PRO A 22 -6.22 -4.23 5.64
C PRO A 22 -5.66 -2.93 6.26
N PRO A 23 -5.11 -3.01 7.49
CA PRO A 23 -4.37 -1.90 8.05
C PRO A 23 -3.18 -1.55 7.16
N VAL A 24 -2.97 -0.26 6.94
CA VAL A 24 -1.85 0.25 6.13
C VAL A 24 -1.02 1.18 7.00
N HIS A 25 0.17 0.73 7.37
CA HIS A 25 1.14 1.59 8.04
C HIS A 25 1.74 2.57 7.03
N ARG A 26 1.99 3.81 7.44
CA ARG A 26 2.55 4.83 6.58
C ARG A 26 3.70 5.55 7.28
N PHE A 27 4.68 5.97 6.50
CA PHE A 27 5.87 6.62 7.02
C PHE A 27 6.30 7.78 6.13
N ALA A 28 6.76 8.86 6.74
CA ALA A 28 7.39 9.95 6.00
C ALA A 28 8.78 9.51 5.46
N PRO A 29 9.20 10.01 4.28
CA PRO A 29 10.55 9.79 3.75
C PRO A 29 11.61 10.32 4.71
N SER A 30 12.85 9.80 4.64
CA SER A 30 13.99 10.45 5.29
C SER A 30 14.28 11.81 4.64
N PRO A 31 14.99 12.75 5.32
CA PRO A 31 15.27 14.06 4.74
C PRO A 31 16.03 14.00 3.40
N ALA A 32 16.87 12.98 3.22
CA ALA A 32 17.63 12.79 1.98
C ALA A 32 16.76 12.33 0.78
N LEU A 33 15.51 11.92 1.01
CA LEU A 33 14.62 11.37 0.00
C LEU A 33 13.33 12.17 -0.18
N THR A 34 13.17 13.32 0.50
CA THR A 34 11.94 14.12 0.43
C THR A 34 11.62 14.64 -0.96
N ASP A 35 12.63 14.81 -1.82
CA ASP A 35 12.46 15.31 -3.19
C ASP A 35 12.04 14.22 -4.18
N LEU A 36 12.17 12.94 -3.80
CA LEU A 36 11.92 11.78 -4.66
C LEU A 36 10.75 10.91 -4.17
N VAL A 37 10.59 10.83 -2.86
CA VAL A 37 9.58 9.99 -2.21
C VAL A 37 8.67 10.89 -1.41
N ARG A 38 7.39 10.88 -1.75
CA ARG A 38 6.35 11.57 -1.00
C ARG A 38 6.03 10.82 0.28
N ARG A 39 5.97 9.48 0.23
CA ARG A 39 5.60 8.63 1.38
C ARG A 39 5.89 7.15 1.13
N TYR A 40 6.14 6.44 2.24
CA TYR A 40 6.09 4.99 2.27
C TYR A 40 4.78 4.47 2.85
N TRP A 41 4.36 3.30 2.37
CA TRP A 41 3.18 2.60 2.88
C TRP A 41 3.44 1.10 2.98
N MET A 42 2.78 0.44 3.92
CA MET A 42 2.94 -1.00 4.16
C MET A 42 1.62 -1.62 4.64
N PRO A 43 0.77 -2.16 3.74
CA PRO A 43 -0.34 -3.03 4.12
C PRO A 43 0.22 -4.32 4.69
N VAL A 44 -0.41 -4.76 5.76
CA VAL A 44 -0.20 -6.08 6.36
C VAL A 44 -1.56 -6.74 6.51
N TRP A 45 -1.64 -8.04 6.21
CA TRP A 45 -2.89 -8.76 6.29
C TRP A 45 -2.70 -10.18 6.82
N ALA A 46 -3.75 -10.70 7.44
CA ALA A 46 -3.88 -12.08 7.83
C ALA A 46 -5.35 -12.51 7.65
N MET A 47 -5.62 -13.21 6.55
CA MET A 47 -6.96 -13.68 6.18
C MET A 47 -7.23 -15.07 6.78
N PRO A 48 -8.45 -15.32 7.27
CA PRO A 48 -8.86 -16.66 7.66
C PRO A 48 -8.72 -17.66 6.50
N ARG A 49 -8.53 -18.94 6.82
CA ARG A 49 -8.42 -20.00 5.81
C ARG A 49 -9.67 -20.01 4.91
N GLY A 50 -9.44 -20.06 3.60
CA GLY A 50 -10.52 -20.04 2.60
C GLY A 50 -11.19 -18.67 2.40
N LYS A 51 -10.71 -17.61 3.07
CA LYS A 51 -11.15 -16.23 2.86
C LYS A 51 -10.10 -15.45 2.08
N SER A 52 -10.59 -14.51 1.28
CA SER A 52 -9.78 -13.50 0.61
C SER A 52 -10.58 -12.20 0.53
N THR A 53 -9.88 -11.09 0.37
CA THR A 53 -10.47 -9.80 0.04
C THR A 53 -9.80 -9.24 -1.22
N THR A 54 -10.50 -8.41 -1.97
CA THR A 54 -9.91 -7.68 -3.10
C THR A 54 -9.63 -6.25 -2.66
N GLN A 55 -8.35 -5.97 -2.42
CA GLN A 55 -7.89 -4.61 -2.18
C GLN A 55 -8.06 -3.79 -3.47
N ARG A 56 -8.59 -2.59 -3.31
CA ARG A 56 -8.86 -1.64 -4.40
C ARG A 56 -8.24 -0.30 -4.04
N VAL A 57 -7.37 0.23 -4.91
CA VAL A 57 -6.61 1.46 -4.65
C VAL A 57 -6.77 2.40 -5.84
N LEU A 58 -7.29 3.60 -5.59
CA LEU A 58 -7.30 4.68 -6.59
C LEU A 58 -5.88 5.12 -6.87
N GLN A 59 -5.50 5.17 -8.14
CA GLN A 59 -4.15 5.50 -8.54
C GLN A 59 -3.84 6.98 -8.32
N TYR A 60 -2.62 7.25 -7.91
CA TYR A 60 -2.06 8.60 -7.79
C TYR A 60 -0.98 8.76 -8.89
N PRO A 61 -0.85 9.92 -9.55
CA PRO A 61 -0.01 10.08 -10.74
C PRO A 61 1.49 10.18 -10.37
N VAL A 62 2.06 9.07 -9.91
CA VAL A 62 3.48 8.92 -9.51
C VAL A 62 4.02 7.59 -10.01
N CYS A 63 5.34 7.46 -10.03
CA CYS A 63 5.99 6.16 -10.17
C CYS A 63 5.88 5.41 -8.84
N LEU A 64 5.45 4.15 -8.90
CA LEU A 64 5.26 3.31 -7.72
C LEU A 64 6.29 2.19 -7.72
N ILE A 65 7.07 2.11 -6.64
CA ILE A 65 7.87 0.92 -6.33
C ILE A 65 7.07 0.09 -5.32
N VAL A 66 6.90 -1.21 -5.59
CA VAL A 66 6.30 -2.16 -4.66
C VAL A 66 7.23 -3.34 -4.45
N VAL A 67 7.48 -3.69 -3.19
CA VAL A 67 8.21 -4.89 -2.81
C VAL A 67 7.31 -5.72 -1.89
N ALA A 68 7.16 -7.00 -2.19
CA ALA A 68 6.43 -7.96 -1.39
C ALA A 68 7.30 -9.20 -1.14
N ASN A 69 6.76 -10.16 -0.41
CA ASN A 69 7.43 -11.43 -0.11
C ASN A 69 7.85 -12.22 -1.35
N CYS A 70 7.12 -12.13 -2.47
CA CYS A 70 7.36 -12.94 -3.66
C CYS A 70 7.55 -12.16 -4.96
N TYR A 71 7.47 -10.83 -4.92
CA TYR A 71 7.66 -10.01 -6.11
C TYR A 71 8.17 -8.61 -5.76
N ALA A 72 8.79 -7.97 -6.75
CA ALA A 72 9.02 -6.54 -6.77
C ALA A 72 8.54 -5.98 -8.11
N SER A 73 8.06 -4.75 -8.12
CA SER A 73 7.56 -4.09 -9.32
C SER A 73 7.85 -2.59 -9.29
N PHE A 74 8.12 -2.03 -10.46
CA PHE A 74 8.19 -0.60 -10.69
C PHE A 74 7.17 -0.25 -11.77
N ILE A 75 6.23 0.63 -11.42
CA ILE A 75 5.09 0.97 -12.26
C ILE A 75 5.13 2.47 -12.49
N GLY A 76 5.09 2.91 -13.74
CA GLY A 76 5.03 4.33 -14.08
C GLY A 76 3.67 4.95 -13.72
N PRO A 77 3.51 6.28 -13.93
CA PRO A 77 2.25 6.96 -13.68
C PRO A 77 1.12 6.34 -14.48
N THR A 78 0.04 5.97 -13.80
CA THR A 78 -1.16 5.40 -14.41
C THR A 78 -2.40 5.99 -13.75
N THR A 79 -3.52 6.02 -14.47
CA THR A 79 -4.83 6.42 -13.94
C THR A 79 -5.69 5.18 -13.65
N GLY A 80 -6.81 5.37 -12.96
CA GLY A 80 -7.79 4.32 -12.72
C GLY A 80 -7.65 3.62 -11.37
N LEU A 81 -8.02 2.34 -11.33
CA LEU A 81 -8.13 1.54 -10.12
C LEU A 81 -7.18 0.36 -10.17
N ALA A 82 -6.23 0.29 -9.23
CA ALA A 82 -5.47 -0.93 -8.98
C ALA A 82 -6.30 -1.90 -8.15
N THR A 83 -6.24 -3.18 -8.50
CA THR A 83 -6.85 -4.26 -7.72
C THR A 83 -5.82 -5.33 -7.38
N ARG A 84 -5.92 -5.89 -6.18
CA ARG A 84 -5.10 -7.03 -5.75
C ARG A 84 -5.89 -7.90 -4.79
N THR A 85 -5.97 -9.19 -5.09
CA THR A 85 -6.54 -10.17 -4.16
C THR A 85 -5.54 -10.48 -3.06
N LEU A 86 -5.98 -10.35 -1.81
CA LEU A 86 -5.24 -10.69 -0.60
C LEU A 86 -5.81 -11.97 0.00
N SER A 87 -4.95 -12.95 0.19
CA SER A 87 -5.27 -14.23 0.82
C SER A 87 -4.12 -14.63 1.75
N GLY A 88 -4.41 -15.59 2.64
CA GLY A 88 -3.42 -16.04 3.63
C GLY A 88 -2.87 -14.88 4.48
N GLN A 89 -1.58 -14.93 4.80
CA GLN A 89 -0.89 -13.86 5.48
C GLN A 89 0.14 -13.23 4.55
N GLY A 90 0.36 -11.92 4.68
CA GLY A 90 1.33 -11.24 3.85
C GLY A 90 1.45 -9.77 4.14
N TRP A 91 2.37 -9.15 3.40
CA TRP A 91 2.65 -7.74 3.44
C TRP A 91 3.14 -7.29 2.07
N ALA A 92 3.03 -5.99 1.83
CA ALA A 92 3.74 -5.32 0.75
C ALA A 92 4.26 -3.99 1.30
N PHE A 93 5.37 -3.51 0.75
CA PHE A 93 5.92 -2.19 1.01
C PHE A 93 5.90 -1.40 -0.29
N GLY A 94 5.46 -0.16 -0.22
CA GLY A 94 5.47 0.75 -1.37
C GLY A 94 6.13 2.08 -1.07
N ALA A 95 6.77 2.63 -2.09
CA ALA A 95 7.29 3.99 -2.13
C ALA A 95 6.65 4.72 -3.32
N MET A 96 6.20 5.95 -3.06
CA MET A 96 5.49 6.81 -4.00
C MET A 96 5.89 8.26 -3.82
#